data_AF-A0A5D0VBJ0-F1
#
_entry.id   AF-A0A5D0VBJ0-F1
#
_cell.length_a   1.000
_cell.length_b   1.000
_cell.length_c   1.000
_cell.angle_alpha   90.00
_cell.angle_beta   90.00
_cell.angle_gamma   90.00
#
_symmetry.space_group_name_H-M   'P 1'
#
loop_
_entity.id
_entity.type
_entity.pdbx_description
1 polymer ?
#
loop_
_entity_poly.entity_id
_entity_poly.type
_entity_poly.pdbx_seq_one_letter_code
_entity_poly.pdbx_strand_id
1 'polypeptide(L)'
;MKLSGQREINEFQILEALEIHEGSSLALFDADSARDRLGKMAWVKHASVMKLYPSTLQVNIEEKVPYALWQRGDLVSIVNESGEVITDDVDGRYANLLLVVNHGAQRRAREINTALETVPQLRPRVRAAFLISERRWDLQLENGISVRLPEENVEAALADLVEMDKENGLLSRDIVAIDMRLADRITVRLSEEGAEQRKVMTGGRAGSTRRERDT
;
A
#
# COMPACT_ATOMS: atom_id res chain seq x y z
N MET A 1 -16.63 -34.62 0.73
CA MET A 1 -15.39 -33.84 0.91
C MET A 1 -15.52 -33.01 2.18
N LYS A 2 -14.44 -32.77 2.90
CA LYS A 2 -14.36 -31.77 3.98
C LYS A 2 -13.40 -30.67 3.55
N LEU A 3 -13.88 -29.44 3.48
CA LEU A 3 -13.11 -28.28 3.08
C LEU A 3 -13.00 -27.30 4.25
N SER A 4 -11.80 -26.76 4.48
CA SER A 4 -11.59 -25.73 5.51
C SER A 4 -10.50 -24.74 5.12
N GLY A 5 -10.59 -23.52 5.69
CA GLY A 5 -9.56 -22.47 5.58
C GLY A 5 -9.73 -21.51 4.38
N GLN A 6 -10.66 -21.79 3.47
CA GLN A 6 -11.02 -20.90 2.37
C GLN A 6 -11.84 -19.68 2.85
N ARG A 7 -11.58 -18.52 2.27
CA ARG A 7 -12.31 -17.26 2.50
C ARG A 7 -12.63 -16.57 1.18
N GLU A 8 -11.65 -16.50 0.29
CA GLU A 8 -11.73 -15.85 -1.02
C GLU A 8 -11.98 -16.85 -2.15
N ILE A 9 -11.46 -18.07 -2.04
CA ILE A 9 -11.62 -19.11 -3.06
C ILE A 9 -12.95 -19.83 -2.87
N ASN A 10 -13.73 -19.94 -3.94
CA ASN A 10 -15.01 -20.63 -3.89
C ASN A 10 -14.83 -22.17 -3.93
N GLU A 11 -15.80 -22.90 -3.38
CA GLU A 11 -15.73 -24.37 -3.34
C GLU A 11 -15.71 -24.98 -4.75
N PHE A 12 -16.37 -24.35 -5.72
CA PHE A 12 -16.44 -24.83 -7.10
C PHE A 12 -15.06 -24.83 -7.79
N GLN A 13 -14.30 -23.74 -7.65
CA GLN A 13 -12.93 -23.58 -8.14
C GLN A 13 -12.00 -24.60 -7.51
N ILE A 14 -12.22 -24.92 -6.24
CA ILE A 14 -11.45 -25.96 -5.52
C ILE A 14 -11.79 -27.33 -6.12
N LEU A 15 -13.06 -27.66 -6.30
CA LEU A 15 -13.48 -28.93 -6.92
C LEU A 15 -12.94 -29.08 -8.35
N GLU A 16 -12.98 -28.00 -9.12
CA GLU A 16 -12.41 -27.93 -10.48
C GLU A 16 -10.89 -28.17 -10.45
N ALA A 17 -10.16 -27.50 -9.57
CA ALA A 17 -8.72 -27.70 -9.40
C ALA A 17 -8.36 -29.11 -8.89
N LEU A 18 -9.25 -29.75 -8.15
CA LEU A 18 -9.10 -31.14 -7.72
C LEU A 18 -9.43 -32.14 -8.85
N GLU A 19 -10.03 -31.71 -9.96
CA GLU A 19 -10.53 -32.57 -11.05
C GLU A 19 -11.51 -33.63 -10.54
N ILE A 20 -12.30 -33.28 -9.53
CA ILE A 20 -13.32 -34.17 -8.98
C ILE A 20 -14.61 -33.98 -9.79
N HIS A 21 -15.06 -35.04 -10.44
CA HIS A 21 -16.30 -35.09 -11.19
C HIS A 21 -17.27 -36.09 -10.56
N GLU A 22 -18.54 -36.05 -10.96
CA GLU A 22 -19.50 -37.09 -10.53
C GLU A 22 -18.98 -38.48 -10.92
N GLY A 23 -18.80 -39.35 -9.91
CA GLY A 23 -18.27 -40.71 -10.10
C GLY A 23 -16.77 -40.90 -9.85
N SER A 24 -16.02 -39.87 -9.46
CA SER A 24 -14.59 -40.02 -9.13
C SER A 24 -14.37 -40.95 -7.92
N SER A 25 -13.48 -41.95 -8.09
CA SER A 25 -13.13 -42.91 -7.03
C SER A 25 -11.95 -42.40 -6.19
N LEU A 26 -12.10 -42.40 -4.86
CA LEU A 26 -11.03 -42.00 -3.92
C LEU A 26 -9.78 -42.90 -4.03
N ALA A 27 -9.95 -44.16 -4.43
CA ALA A 27 -8.85 -45.10 -4.61
C ALA A 27 -7.92 -44.68 -5.77
N LEU A 28 -8.47 -44.09 -6.83
CA LEU A 28 -7.74 -43.66 -8.02
C LEU A 28 -7.34 -42.17 -7.97
N PHE A 29 -7.84 -41.42 -6.99
CA PHE A 29 -7.57 -40.00 -6.85
C PHE A 29 -6.09 -39.75 -6.51
N ASP A 30 -5.40 -38.87 -7.23
CA ASP A 30 -4.03 -38.47 -6.89
C ASP A 30 -4.03 -37.21 -6.01
N ALA A 31 -3.75 -37.39 -4.73
CA ALA A 31 -3.75 -36.29 -3.76
C ALA A 31 -2.55 -35.35 -3.93
N ASP A 32 -1.40 -35.86 -4.41
CA ASP A 32 -0.20 -35.05 -4.60
C ASP A 32 -0.38 -34.15 -5.82
N SER A 33 -0.83 -34.70 -6.96
CA SER A 33 -1.15 -33.90 -8.15
C SER A 33 -2.24 -32.87 -7.86
N ALA A 34 -3.26 -33.24 -7.08
CA ALA A 34 -4.32 -32.32 -6.68
C ALA A 34 -3.81 -31.18 -5.78
N ARG A 35 -2.94 -31.48 -4.81
CA ARG A 35 -2.28 -30.47 -3.97
C ARG A 35 -1.48 -29.50 -4.83
N ASP A 36 -0.71 -30.01 -5.79
CA ASP A 36 0.14 -29.19 -6.64
C ASP A 36 -0.68 -28.28 -7.58
N ARG A 37 -1.88 -28.72 -8.01
CA ARG A 37 -2.83 -27.87 -8.74
C ARG A 37 -3.41 -26.77 -7.86
N LEU A 38 -3.85 -27.11 -6.64
CA LEU A 38 -4.33 -26.11 -5.68
C LEU A 38 -3.26 -25.06 -5.37
N GLY A 39 -1.99 -25.49 -5.23
CA GLY A 39 -0.86 -24.58 -4.99
C GLY A 39 -0.58 -23.59 -6.13
N LYS A 40 -1.08 -23.83 -7.34
CA LYS A 40 -0.96 -22.91 -8.49
C LYS A 40 -2.03 -21.83 -8.50
N MET A 41 -3.08 -21.96 -7.69
CA MET A 41 -4.11 -20.94 -7.58
C MET A 41 -3.54 -19.71 -6.88
N ALA A 42 -3.80 -18.53 -7.44
CA ALA A 42 -3.09 -17.32 -7.03
C ALA A 42 -3.35 -16.89 -5.57
N TRP A 43 -4.56 -17.20 -5.06
CA TRP A 43 -4.95 -16.97 -3.67
C TRP A 43 -4.42 -18.00 -2.68
N VAL A 44 -3.89 -19.14 -3.13
CA VAL A 44 -3.41 -20.21 -2.23
C VAL A 44 -1.97 -19.91 -1.81
N LYS A 45 -1.75 -19.83 -0.50
CA LYS A 45 -0.43 -19.82 0.11
C LYS A 45 0.06 -21.23 0.38
N HIS A 46 -0.81 -22.07 0.93
CA HIS A 46 -0.54 -23.48 1.19
C HIS A 46 -1.81 -24.30 1.01
N ALA A 47 -1.68 -25.51 0.48
CA ALA A 47 -2.77 -26.46 0.37
C ALA A 47 -2.34 -27.82 0.91
N SER A 48 -3.23 -28.47 1.64
CA SER A 48 -3.06 -29.84 2.11
C SER A 48 -4.25 -30.67 1.67
N VAL A 49 -3.97 -31.84 1.10
CA VAL A 49 -4.97 -32.77 0.60
C VAL A 49 -4.71 -34.13 1.24
N MET A 50 -5.68 -34.61 2.03
CA MET A 50 -5.57 -35.85 2.78
C MET A 50 -6.72 -36.80 2.45
N LYS A 51 -6.40 -38.06 2.20
CA LYS A 51 -7.39 -39.13 2.05
C LYS A 51 -7.71 -39.73 3.41
N LEU A 52 -8.97 -39.63 3.81
CA LEU A 52 -9.52 -40.27 5.00
C LEU A 52 -10.44 -41.41 4.57
N TYR A 53 -9.98 -42.64 4.79
CA TYR A 53 -10.77 -43.83 4.47
C TYR A 53 -12.03 -43.92 5.35
N PRO A 54 -13.14 -44.50 4.83
CA PRO A 54 -13.23 -45.18 3.52
C PRO A 54 -13.49 -44.26 2.31
N SER A 55 -14.05 -43.04 2.49
CA SER A 55 -14.58 -42.25 1.37
C SER A 55 -14.50 -40.73 1.54
N THR A 56 -13.68 -40.22 2.48
CA THR A 56 -13.59 -38.78 2.76
C THR A 56 -12.28 -38.20 2.21
N LEU A 57 -12.37 -37.14 1.40
CA LEU A 57 -11.24 -36.28 1.10
C LEU A 57 -11.29 -35.06 2.02
N GLN A 58 -10.22 -34.81 2.76
CA GLN A 58 -10.04 -33.59 3.53
C GLN A 58 -9.09 -32.65 2.80
N VAL A 59 -9.52 -31.42 2.58
CA VAL A 59 -8.76 -30.37 1.92
C VAL A 59 -8.70 -29.19 2.88
N ASN A 60 -7.49 -28.78 3.25
CA ASN A 60 -7.29 -27.55 4.01
C ASN A 60 -6.47 -26.57 3.16
N ILE A 61 -6.97 -25.35 3.04
CA ILE A 61 -6.37 -24.28 2.25
C ILE A 61 -5.99 -23.15 3.20
N GLU A 62 -4.75 -22.69 3.09
CA GLU A 62 -4.29 -21.43 3.67
C GLU A 62 -4.21 -20.41 2.54
N GLU A 63 -4.99 -19.35 2.63
CA GLU A 63 -5.00 -18.29 1.63
C GLU A 63 -3.92 -17.23 1.89
N LYS A 64 -3.46 -16.57 0.82
CA LYS A 64 -2.57 -15.43 0.91
C LYS A 64 -3.30 -14.26 1.55
N VAL A 65 -2.59 -13.51 2.40
CA VAL A 65 -3.13 -12.30 3.05
C VAL A 65 -2.83 -11.09 2.16
N PRO A 66 -3.85 -10.34 1.70
CA PRO A 66 -3.67 -9.07 1.03
C PRO A 66 -2.92 -8.07 1.91
N TYR A 67 -1.90 -7.43 1.36
CA TYR A 67 -1.03 -6.52 2.11
C TYR A 67 -1.03 -5.10 1.55
N ALA A 68 -0.89 -4.97 0.24
CA ALA A 68 -0.88 -3.68 -0.46
C ALA A 68 -1.53 -3.81 -1.83
N LEU A 69 -1.92 -2.67 -2.41
CA LEU A 69 -2.26 -2.55 -3.82
C LEU A 69 -1.01 -2.09 -4.56
N TRP A 70 -0.67 -2.75 -5.67
CA TRP A 70 0.46 -2.37 -6.50
C TRP A 70 -0.02 -1.87 -7.86
N GLN A 71 0.32 -0.63 -8.19
CA GLN A 71 0.03 -0.04 -9.48
C GLN A 71 1.27 0.02 -10.38
N ARG A 72 1.14 -0.58 -11.57
CA ARG A 72 2.12 -0.50 -12.66
C ARG A 72 1.45 0.05 -13.91
N GLY A 73 1.70 1.33 -14.23
CA GLY A 73 0.96 2.03 -15.28
C GLY A 73 -0.53 2.10 -14.92
N ASP A 74 -1.38 1.53 -15.77
CA ASP A 74 -2.84 1.51 -15.59
C ASP A 74 -3.36 0.26 -14.87
N LEU A 75 -2.49 -0.72 -14.60
CA LEU A 75 -2.88 -1.98 -13.96
C LEU A 75 -2.62 -1.93 -12.45
N VAL A 76 -3.65 -2.25 -11.67
CA VAL A 76 -3.59 -2.38 -10.21
C VAL A 76 -3.76 -3.83 -9.82
N SER A 77 -2.90 -4.32 -8.92
CA SER A 77 -2.94 -5.69 -8.44
C SER A 77 -2.90 -5.74 -6.92
N ILE A 78 -3.50 -6.75 -6.32
CA ILE A 78 -3.32 -7.06 -4.90
C ILE A 78 -2.01 -7.82 -4.73
N VAL A 79 -1.18 -7.40 -3.78
CA VAL A 79 0.07 -8.07 -3.44
C VAL A 79 0.09 -8.50 -1.98
N ASN A 80 0.80 -9.59 -1.70
CA ASN A 80 1.07 -10.04 -0.33
C ASN A 80 2.27 -9.30 0.27
N GLU A 81 2.57 -9.59 1.54
CA GLU A 81 3.66 -8.97 2.31
C GLU A 81 5.07 -9.23 1.72
N SER A 82 5.21 -10.26 0.89
CA SER A 82 6.45 -10.59 0.16
C SER A 82 6.56 -9.86 -1.19
N GLY A 83 5.49 -9.18 -1.62
CA GLY A 83 5.40 -8.50 -2.91
C GLY A 83 5.01 -9.41 -4.07
N GLU A 84 4.53 -10.63 -3.81
CA GLU A 84 3.96 -11.49 -4.83
C GLU A 84 2.55 -11.01 -5.20
N VAL A 85 2.23 -11.04 -6.48
CA VAL A 85 0.90 -10.71 -6.98
C VAL A 85 -0.07 -11.85 -6.64
N ILE A 86 -1.20 -11.49 -6.02
CA ILE A 86 -2.32 -12.39 -5.71
C ILE A 86 -3.34 -12.33 -6.85
N THR A 87 -3.77 -11.14 -7.27
CA THR A 87 -4.75 -10.98 -8.34
C THR A 87 -4.66 -9.58 -8.95
N ASP A 88 -5.03 -9.46 -10.22
CA ASP A 88 -5.22 -8.18 -10.92
C ASP A 88 -6.66 -7.65 -10.78
N ASP A 89 -7.58 -8.47 -10.26
CA ASP A 89 -8.96 -8.07 -10.00
C ASP A 89 -9.08 -7.48 -8.59
N VAL A 90 -9.15 -6.14 -8.53
CA VAL A 90 -9.19 -5.39 -7.27
C VAL A 90 -10.64 -5.04 -6.93
N ASP A 91 -11.17 -5.71 -5.91
CA ASP A 91 -12.45 -5.40 -5.31
C ASP A 91 -12.33 -4.17 -4.38
N GLY A 92 -13.39 -3.34 -4.33
CA GLY A 92 -13.49 -2.17 -3.46
C GLY A 92 -13.33 -2.49 -1.96
N ARG A 93 -13.53 -3.74 -1.53
CA ARG A 93 -13.24 -4.16 -0.13
C ARG A 93 -11.77 -3.94 0.27
N TYR A 94 -10.84 -3.90 -0.69
CA TYR A 94 -9.41 -3.70 -0.46
C TYR A 94 -8.96 -2.24 -0.66
N ALA A 95 -9.89 -1.30 -0.86
CA ALA A 95 -9.58 0.10 -1.11
C ALA A 95 -8.83 0.82 0.05
N ASN A 96 -8.82 0.23 1.25
CA ASN A 96 -8.10 0.74 2.41
C ASN A 96 -6.62 0.30 2.47
N LEU A 97 -6.24 -0.67 1.65
CA LEU A 97 -4.84 -1.08 1.54
C LEU A 97 -4.00 0.06 0.95
N LEU A 98 -2.74 0.15 1.36
CA LEU A 98 -1.82 1.16 0.83
C LEU A 98 -1.60 0.90 -0.66
N LEU A 99 -1.76 1.94 -1.48
CA LEU A 99 -1.41 1.88 -2.90
C LEU A 99 0.08 2.18 -3.08
N VAL A 100 0.86 1.19 -3.49
CA VAL A 100 2.26 1.35 -3.87
C VAL A 100 2.39 1.45 -5.39
N VAL A 101 3.13 2.44 -5.87
CA VAL A 101 3.17 2.78 -7.30
C VAL A 101 4.60 2.68 -7.84
N ASN A 102 4.71 2.30 -9.11
CA ASN A 102 5.92 2.05 -9.91
C ASN A 102 6.47 0.63 -9.80
N HIS A 103 7.36 0.30 -10.75
CA HIS A 103 8.06 -0.98 -10.77
C HIS A 103 8.91 -1.17 -9.51
N GLY A 104 8.87 -2.38 -8.93
CA GLY A 104 9.64 -2.74 -7.75
C GLY A 104 9.01 -2.32 -6.42
N ALA A 105 7.98 -1.45 -6.45
CA ALA A 105 7.30 -0.96 -5.26
C ALA A 105 6.65 -2.09 -4.44
N GLN A 106 6.12 -3.13 -5.09
CA GLN A 106 5.53 -4.29 -4.44
C GLN A 106 6.51 -5.05 -3.54
N ARG A 107 7.79 -5.16 -3.94
CA ARG A 107 8.81 -5.87 -3.17
C ARG A 107 9.27 -5.08 -1.95
N ARG A 108 9.15 -3.76 -2.00
CA ARG A 108 9.49 -2.82 -0.92
C ARG A 108 8.27 -2.33 -0.15
N ALA A 109 7.07 -2.84 -0.44
CA ALA A 109 5.84 -2.41 0.22
C ALA A 109 5.90 -2.59 1.75
N ARG A 110 6.57 -3.65 2.22
CA ARG A 110 6.81 -3.91 3.65
C ARG A 110 7.54 -2.76 4.32
N GLU A 111 8.61 -2.25 3.70
CA GLU A 111 9.43 -1.17 4.24
C GLU A 111 8.58 0.08 4.53
N ILE A 112 7.82 0.54 3.54
CA ILE A 112 7.03 1.77 3.71
C ILE A 112 5.83 1.54 4.64
N ASN A 113 5.20 0.37 4.60
CA ASN A 113 4.06 0.11 5.45
C ASN A 113 4.47 -0.05 6.93
N THR A 114 5.59 -0.72 7.22
CA THR A 114 6.17 -0.77 8.57
C THR A 114 6.59 0.63 9.04
N ALA A 115 7.18 1.45 8.18
CA ALA A 115 7.53 2.82 8.54
C ALA A 115 6.28 3.65 8.92
N LEU A 116 5.18 3.48 8.18
CA LEU A 116 3.90 4.14 8.48
C LEU A 116 3.21 3.59 9.75
N GLU A 117 3.43 2.33 10.12
CA GLU A 117 2.92 1.75 11.36
C GLU A 117 3.53 2.41 12.61
N THR A 118 4.76 2.92 12.52
CA THR A 118 5.37 3.72 13.61
C THR A 118 4.63 5.04 13.84
N VAL A 119 3.85 5.50 12.85
CA VAL A 119 3.18 6.79 12.85
C VAL A 119 1.68 6.64 12.56
N PRO A 120 0.90 6.03 13.49
CA PRO A 120 -0.48 5.61 13.23
C PRO A 120 -1.45 6.77 12.96
N GLN A 121 -1.13 7.99 13.39
CA GLN A 121 -1.91 9.19 13.06
C GLN A 121 -1.80 9.63 11.59
N LEU A 122 -0.70 9.26 10.91
CA LEU A 122 -0.45 9.63 9.51
C LEU A 122 -0.99 8.57 8.55
N ARG A 123 -0.90 7.28 8.91
CA ARG A 123 -1.28 6.15 8.05
C ARG A 123 -2.67 6.27 7.39
N PRO A 124 -3.75 6.73 8.07
CA PRO A 124 -5.07 6.87 7.44
C PRO A 124 -5.13 7.97 6.38
N ARG A 125 -4.24 8.97 6.48
CA ARG A 125 -4.18 10.11 5.55
C ARG A 125 -3.38 9.78 4.30
N VAL A 126 -2.55 8.74 4.33
CA VAL A 126 -1.73 8.31 3.17
C VAL A 126 -2.59 7.47 2.23
N ARG A 127 -2.74 7.94 0.99
CA ARG A 127 -3.43 7.22 -0.09
C ARG A 127 -2.49 6.36 -0.90
N ALA A 128 -1.34 6.92 -1.28
CA ALA A 128 -0.39 6.22 -2.13
C ALA A 128 1.06 6.50 -1.72
N ALA A 129 1.94 5.56 -2.07
CA ALA A 129 3.39 5.66 -1.92
C ALA A 129 4.04 5.35 -3.28
N PHE A 130 4.79 6.31 -3.82
CA PHE A 130 5.48 6.20 -5.10
C PHE A 130 6.94 5.83 -4.86
N LEU A 131 7.39 4.73 -5.46
CA LEU A 131 8.80 4.37 -5.45
C LEU A 131 9.51 5.07 -6.61
N ILE A 132 10.36 6.04 -6.32
CA ILE A 132 11.11 6.82 -7.31
C ILE A 132 12.50 6.22 -7.48
N SER A 133 12.83 5.90 -8.74
CA SER A 133 14.11 5.31 -9.16
C SER A 133 14.52 4.09 -8.34
N GLU A 134 13.54 3.30 -7.90
CA GLU A 134 13.72 2.11 -7.04
C GLU A 134 14.42 2.37 -5.69
N ARG A 135 14.56 3.64 -5.27
CA ARG A 135 15.37 4.04 -4.11
C ARG A 135 14.57 4.80 -3.06
N ARG A 136 13.84 5.84 -3.47
CA ARG A 136 13.17 6.80 -2.58
C ARG A 136 11.67 6.65 -2.61
N TRP A 137 11.02 6.86 -1.47
CA TRP A 137 9.57 6.93 -1.39
C TRP A 137 9.06 8.37 -1.41
N ASP A 138 8.05 8.64 -2.23
CA ASP A 138 7.26 9.87 -2.17
C ASP A 138 5.83 9.47 -1.77
N LEU A 139 5.29 10.02 -0.69
CA LEU A 139 3.92 9.77 -0.24
C LEU A 139 2.94 10.76 -0.85
N GLN A 140 1.73 10.30 -1.08
CA GLN A 140 0.59 11.10 -1.51
C GLN A 140 -0.51 10.97 -0.46
N LEU A 141 -0.85 12.10 0.14
CA LEU A 141 -1.91 12.18 1.13
C LEU A 141 -3.28 12.39 0.46
N GLU A 142 -4.35 12.10 1.19
CA GLU A 142 -5.74 12.19 0.72
C GLU A 142 -6.19 13.61 0.38
N ASN A 143 -5.56 14.61 0.98
CA ASN A 143 -5.78 16.03 0.71
C ASN A 143 -4.97 16.54 -0.49
N GLY A 144 -4.29 15.66 -1.24
CA GLY A 144 -3.50 16.03 -2.42
C GLY A 144 -2.05 16.45 -2.11
N ILE A 145 -1.64 16.48 -0.83
CA ILE A 145 -0.26 16.84 -0.46
C ILE A 145 0.71 15.71 -0.84
N SER A 146 1.79 16.07 -1.52
CA SER A 146 2.91 15.16 -1.77
C SER A 146 4.04 15.36 -0.77
N VAL A 147 4.44 14.29 -0.08
CA VAL A 147 5.55 14.30 0.88
C VAL A 147 6.71 13.51 0.28
N ARG A 148 7.86 14.14 0.06
CA ARG A 148 9.05 13.48 -0.47
C ARG A 148 9.93 13.06 0.69
N LEU A 149 10.06 11.76 0.89
CA LEU A 149 10.85 11.21 1.99
C LEU A 149 12.33 11.17 1.61
N PRO A 150 13.24 11.16 2.59
CA PRO A 150 14.63 10.83 2.34
C PRO A 150 14.79 9.37 1.86
N GLU A 151 15.96 9.06 1.30
CA GLU A 151 16.30 7.69 0.92
C GLU A 151 16.60 6.80 2.15
N GLU A 152 17.15 7.40 3.20
CA GLU A 152 17.51 6.74 4.45
C GLU A 152 16.70 7.32 5.61
N ASN A 153 16.56 6.57 6.71
CA ASN A 153 15.88 7.00 7.94
C ASN A 153 14.45 7.51 7.72
N VAL A 154 13.69 6.82 6.87
CA VAL A 154 12.28 7.15 6.57
C VAL A 154 11.42 7.24 7.83
N GLU A 155 11.62 6.34 8.79
CA GLU A 155 10.87 6.34 10.06
C GLU A 155 11.06 7.64 10.85
N ALA A 156 12.30 8.13 10.98
CA ALA A 156 12.59 9.39 11.66
C ALA A 156 11.93 10.57 10.94
N ALA A 157 12.04 10.61 9.60
CA ALA A 157 11.39 11.65 8.80
C ALA A 157 9.86 11.67 8.96
N LEU A 158 9.22 10.52 9.07
CA LEU A 158 7.78 10.43 9.31
C LEU A 158 7.40 10.90 10.73
N ALA A 159 8.24 10.62 11.73
CA ALA A 159 8.06 11.10 13.09
C ALA A 159 8.16 12.63 13.16
N ASP A 160 9.21 13.21 12.56
CA ASP A 160 9.44 14.65 12.48
C ASP A 160 8.29 15.36 11.77
N LEU A 161 7.78 14.77 10.67
CA LEU A 161 6.64 15.31 9.93
C LEU A 161 5.39 15.44 10.82
N VAL A 162 5.14 14.43 11.65
CA VAL A 162 3.97 14.44 12.53
C VAL A 162 4.14 15.40 13.70
N GLU A 163 5.33 15.49 14.29
CA GLU A 163 5.61 16.48 15.32
C GLU A 163 5.37 17.90 14.78
N MET A 164 5.88 18.17 13.58
CA MET A 164 5.72 19.46 12.93
C MET A 164 4.27 19.74 12.50
N ASP A 165 3.50 18.72 12.09
CA ASP A 165 2.05 18.86 11.84
C ASP A 165 1.27 19.19 13.11
N LYS A 166 1.62 18.58 14.25
CA LYS A 166 0.99 18.87 15.55
C LYS A 166 1.23 20.31 15.99
N GLU A 167 2.43 20.84 15.76
CA GLU A 167 2.80 22.20 16.17
C GLU A 167 2.27 23.27 15.22
N ASN A 168 2.34 23.04 13.90
CA ASN A 168 2.13 24.08 12.88
C ASN A 168 0.92 23.83 11.97
N GLY A 169 0.25 22.68 12.09
CA GLY A 169 -0.92 22.31 11.28
C GLY A 169 -0.60 22.18 9.78
N LEU A 170 0.61 21.75 9.42
CA LEU A 170 1.11 21.75 8.04
C LEU A 170 0.31 20.86 7.08
N LEU A 171 -0.29 19.79 7.57
CA LEU A 171 -1.11 18.89 6.77
C LEU A 171 -2.56 19.38 6.65
N SER A 172 -2.91 20.52 7.26
CA SER A 172 -4.27 21.07 7.28
C SER A 172 -4.43 22.41 6.54
N ARG A 173 -3.34 22.96 6.00
CA ARG A 173 -3.33 24.25 5.30
C ARG A 173 -2.68 24.14 3.93
N ASP A 174 -3.12 24.98 2.99
CA ASP A 174 -2.72 25.27 1.58
C ASP A 174 -1.29 24.94 1.11
N ILE A 175 -0.82 23.74 1.44
CA ILE A 175 0.50 23.21 1.16
C ILE A 175 0.31 22.15 0.10
N VAL A 176 1.16 22.14 -0.93
CA VAL A 176 1.09 21.20 -2.06
C VAL A 176 2.17 20.15 -1.98
N ALA A 177 3.36 20.50 -1.48
CA ALA A 177 4.41 19.52 -1.28
C ALA A 177 5.28 19.83 -0.07
N ILE A 178 5.73 18.78 0.61
CA ILE A 178 6.71 18.83 1.69
C ILE A 178 7.91 18.02 1.23
N ASP A 179 9.06 18.65 1.05
CA ASP A 179 10.30 18.01 0.62
C ASP A 179 11.22 17.82 1.82
N MET A 180 11.44 16.57 2.23
CA MET A 180 12.28 16.16 3.37
C MET A 180 13.57 15.45 2.94
N ARG A 181 14.02 15.65 1.68
CA ARG A 181 15.21 14.96 1.15
C ARG A 181 16.51 15.29 1.89
N LEU A 182 16.57 16.44 2.56
CA LEU A 182 17.69 16.85 3.37
C LEU A 182 17.28 16.70 4.84
N ALA A 183 18.04 15.89 5.60
CA ALA A 183 17.75 15.63 7.01
C ALA A 183 17.59 16.91 7.83
N ASP A 184 18.29 17.98 7.46
CA ASP A 184 18.32 19.23 8.21
C ASP A 184 17.35 20.30 7.68
N ARG A 185 16.62 20.05 6.58
CA ARG A 185 15.80 21.08 5.91
C ARG A 185 14.55 20.51 5.25
N ILE A 186 13.40 21.02 5.70
CA ILE A 186 12.10 20.70 5.11
C ILE A 186 11.65 21.88 4.24
N THR A 187 11.47 21.64 2.94
CA THR A 187 11.00 22.68 2.00
C THR A 187 9.52 22.48 1.72
N VAL A 188 8.71 23.48 2.06
CA VAL A 188 7.26 23.46 1.82
C VAL A 188 6.94 24.25 0.56
N ARG A 189 6.34 23.61 -0.45
CA ARG A 189 5.75 24.28 -1.62
C ARG A 189 4.25 24.47 -1.38
N LEU A 190 3.77 25.70 -1.48
CA LEU A 190 2.36 26.07 -1.37
C LEU A 190 1.62 25.83 -2.69
N SER A 191 0.28 25.72 -2.64
CA SER A 191 -0.55 25.77 -3.86
C SER A 191 -0.50 27.15 -4.50
N GLU A 192 -0.86 27.26 -5.78
CA GLU A 192 -0.97 28.56 -6.46
C GLU A 192 -1.94 29.49 -5.69
N GLU A 193 -3.04 28.96 -5.14
CA GLU A 193 -3.98 29.70 -4.29
C GLU A 193 -3.38 30.08 -2.92
N GLY A 194 -2.64 29.19 -2.25
CA GLY A 194 -1.98 29.46 -0.97
C GLY A 194 -0.79 30.42 -1.10
N ALA A 195 -0.10 30.41 -2.23
CA ALA A 195 0.95 31.36 -2.58
C ALA A 195 0.37 32.77 -2.81
N GLU A 196 -0.81 32.86 -3.43
CA GLU A 196 -1.52 34.13 -3.61
C GLU A 196 -2.09 34.66 -2.29
N GLN A 197 -2.71 33.85 -1.44
CA GLN A 197 -3.18 34.29 -0.12
C GLN A 197 -2.03 34.77 0.78
N ARG A 198 -0.87 34.11 0.74
CA ARG A 198 0.31 34.54 1.51
C ARG A 198 0.96 35.79 0.92
N LYS A 199 0.97 35.99 -0.40
CA LYS A 199 1.35 37.28 -1.02
C LYS A 199 0.44 38.40 -0.53
N VAL A 200 -0.87 38.17 -0.45
CA VAL A 200 -1.84 39.16 0.05
C VAL A 200 -1.62 39.48 1.54
N MET A 201 -1.32 38.47 2.38
CA MET A 201 -1.04 38.69 3.81
C MET A 201 0.34 39.30 4.09
N THR A 202 1.36 39.01 3.28
CA THR A 202 2.73 39.52 3.49
C THR A 202 2.96 40.86 2.79
N GLY A 203 2.14 41.22 1.79
CA GLY A 203 2.17 42.50 1.08
C GLY A 203 1.64 43.70 1.89
N GLY A 204 0.98 43.47 3.03
CA GLY A 204 0.40 44.53 3.87
C GLY A 204 1.36 45.20 4.86
N ARG A 205 2.62 44.76 5.00
CA ARG A 205 3.54 45.26 6.05
C ARG A 205 4.85 45.87 5.56
N ALA A 206 5.07 45.98 4.25
CA ALA A 206 6.31 46.51 3.67
C ALA A 206 6.11 47.85 2.96
N GLY A 207 5.44 48.81 3.62
CA GLY A 207 5.05 50.07 2.98
C GLY A 207 5.01 51.30 3.89
N SER A 208 5.85 51.43 4.91
CA SER A 208 6.26 52.76 5.40
C SER A 208 7.52 52.71 6.24
N THR A 209 8.67 53.03 5.65
CA THR A 209 9.77 53.67 6.40
C THR A 209 10.72 54.38 5.44
N ARG A 210 10.63 55.72 5.48
CA ARG A 210 11.77 56.65 5.53
C ARG A 210 12.65 56.77 4.27
N ARG A 211 12.33 57.76 3.43
CA ARG A 211 13.35 58.54 2.72
C ARG A 211 13.58 59.84 3.49
N GLU A 212 14.71 59.92 4.15
CA GLU A 212 15.23 61.11 4.82
C GLU A 212 16.25 61.76 3.88
N ARG A 213 16.04 63.06 3.61
CA ARG A 213 17.00 64.13 3.27
C ARG A 213 18.18 63.80 2.35
N ASP A 214 18.22 64.48 1.20
CA ASP A 214 19.39 65.29 0.85
C ASP A 214 19.02 66.47 -0.07
N THR A 215 19.65 67.61 0.20
CA THR A 215 19.56 68.97 -0.41
C THR A 215 18.28 69.79 -0.27
#